data_AF-A0A1V6J7T7-F1
#
_entry.id   AF-A0A1V6J7T7-F1
#
_cell.length_a   1.000
_cell.length_b   1.000
_cell.length_c   1.000
_cell.angle_alpha   90.00
_cell.angle_beta   90.00
_cell.angle_gamma   90.00
#
_symmetry.space_group_name_H-M   'P 1'
#
loop_
_entity.id
_entity.type
_entity.pdbx_description
1 polymer ?
#
loop_
_entity_poly.entity_id
_entity_poly.type
_entity_poly.pdbx_seq_one_letter_code
_entity_poly.pdbx_strand_id
1 'polypeptide(L)' 'MEQERVRAIIDRYRSRAQSAREASQIDKSREMEEFADFVEDNLDAFLDEAYTMESELWEEYENY' A
#
# COMPACT_ATOMS: atom_id res chain seq x y z
N MET A 1 -12.83 1.54 -3.50
CA MET A 1 -12.75 2.46 -2.35
C MET A 1 -11.55 2.19 -1.44
N GLU A 2 -11.14 0.95 -1.20
CA GLU A 2 -10.00 0.68 -0.29
C GLU A 2 -8.63 1.02 -0.91
N GLN A 3 -8.42 0.74 -2.20
CA GLN A 3 -7.20 1.14 -2.91
C GLN A 3 -6.95 2.65 -2.89
N GLU A 4 -8.00 3.47 -3.01
CA GLU A 4 -7.88 4.94 -2.93
C GLU A 4 -7.42 5.41 -1.55
N ARG A 5 -7.84 4.71 -0.48
CA ARG A 5 -7.38 5.00 0.89
C ARG A 5 -5.91 4.64 1.07
N VAL A 6 -5.46 3.52 0.51
CA VAL A 6 -4.05 3.12 0.59
C VAL A 6 -3.17 4.07 -0.24
N ARG A 7 -3.60 4.43 -1.45
CA ARG A 7 -2.92 5.46 -2.26
C ARG A 7 -2.82 6.80 -1.52
N ALA A 8 -3.88 7.21 -0.83
CA ALA A 8 -3.84 8.43 -0.01
C ALA A 8 -2.84 8.34 1.17
N ILE A 9 -2.56 7.14 1.70
CA ILE A 9 -1.51 6.93 2.71
C ILE A 9 -0.13 7.08 2.05
N ILE A 10 0.11 6.44 0.90
CA ILE A 10 1.36 6.54 0.15
C ILE A 10 1.66 8.01 -0.17
N ASP A 11 0.70 8.74 -0.75
CA ASP A 11 0.87 10.15 -1.10
C ASP A 11 1.18 11.03 0.11
N ARG A 12 0.52 10.77 1.25
CA ARG A 12 0.78 11.48 2.51
C ARG A 12 2.21 11.25 2.99
N TYR A 13 2.72 10.02 2.93
CA TYR A 13 4.07 9.72 3.38
C TYR A 13 5.13 10.28 2.43
N ARG A 14 4.89 10.24 1.12
CA ARG A 14 5.75 10.92 0.12
C ARG A 14 5.84 12.43 0.36
N SER A 15 4.70 13.08 0.61
CA SER A 15 4.66 14.50 0.95
C SER A 15 5.43 14.81 2.25
N ARG A 16 5.27 13.97 3.28
CA ARG A 16 6.00 14.14 4.55
C ARG A 16 7.49 13.89 4.42
N ALA A 17 7.90 12.92 3.60
CA ALA A 17 9.30 12.67 3.30
C ALA A 17 9.94 13.90 2.64
N GLN A 18 9.25 14.49 1.66
CA GLN A 18 9.71 15.73 1.04
C GLN A 18 9.88 16.86 2.07
N SER A 19 8.89 17.09 2.94
CA SER A 19 9.01 18.10 4.00
C SER A 19 10.15 17.79 4.98
N ALA A 20 10.40 16.53 5.31
CA ALA A 20 11.52 16.12 6.15
C ALA A 20 12.87 16.38 5.46
N ARG A 21 12.97 16.13 4.15
CA ARG A 21 14.15 16.43 3.33
C ARG A 21 14.43 17.93 3.27
N GLU A 22 13.40 18.75 3.06
CA GLU A 22 13.48 20.22 3.09
C GLU A 22 13.92 20.74 4.47
N ALA A 23 13.49 20.09 5.55
CA ALA A 23 13.91 20.37 6.92
C ALA A 23 15.28 19.75 7.30
N SER A 24 16.03 19.19 6.34
CA SER A 24 17.31 18.50 6.56
C SER A 24 17.26 17.30 7.51
N GLN A 25 16.08 16.72 7.73
CA GLN A 25 15.88 15.48 8.50
C GLN A 25 16.00 14.26 7.58
N ILE A 26 17.22 14.01 7.09
CA ILE A 26 17.48 13.03 6.02
C ILE A 26 17.08 11.61 6.40
N ASP A 27 17.45 11.14 7.60
CA ASP A 27 17.10 9.79 8.06
C ASP A 27 15.58 9.60 8.10
N LYS A 28 14.87 10.61 8.59
CA LYS A 28 13.40 10.60 8.69
C LYS A 28 12.71 10.69 7.34
N SER A 29 13.27 11.44 6.40
CA SER A 29 12.81 11.45 5.01
C SER A 29 12.94 10.05 4.41
N ARG A 30 14.06 9.37 4.66
CA ARG A 30 14.34 8.04 4.12
C ARG A 30 13.41 6.98 4.69
N GLU A 31 13.21 6.96 6.01
CA GLU A 31 12.25 6.05 6.66
C GLU A 31 10.82 6.22 6.10
N MET A 32 10.43 7.47 5.79
CA MET A 32 9.11 7.75 5.22
C MET A 32 8.98 7.32 3.76
N GLU A 33 10.04 7.44 2.95
CA GLU A 33 10.10 6.90 1.59
C GLU A 33 10.04 5.36 1.61
N GLU A 34 10.88 4.71 2.43
CA GLU A 34 10.92 3.25 2.56
C GLU A 34 9.56 2.67 2.99
N PHE A 35 8.84 3.36 3.90
CA PHE A 35 7.48 2.97 4.26
C PHE A 35 6.49 3.10 3.09
N ALA A 36 6.56 4.20 2.33
CA ALA A 36 5.66 4.42 1.19
C ALA A 36 5.88 3.36 0.11
N ASP A 37 7.14 3.04 -0.18
CA ASP A 37 7.52 2.02 -1.17
C ASP A 37 7.09 0.62 -0.71
N PHE A 38 7.30 0.27 0.57
CA PHE A 38 6.80 -0.99 1.12
C PHE A 38 5.29 -1.14 0.94
N VAL A 39 4.51 -0.10 1.21
CA VAL A 39 3.05 -0.16 1.07
C VAL A 39 2.64 -0.27 -0.40
N GLU A 40 3.32 0.42 -1.31
CA GLU A 40 3.05 0.35 -2.76
C GLU A 40 3.36 -1.05 -3.31
N ASP A 41 4.53 -1.60 -2.99
CA ASP A 41 4.99 -2.91 -3.49
C ASP A 41 4.11 -4.07 -3.02
N ASN A 42 3.53 -3.97 -1.83
CA ASN A 42 2.70 -5.03 -1.27
C ASN A 42 1.21 -4.85 -1.58
N LEU A 43 0.76 -3.67 -2.03
CA LEU A 43 -0.66 -3.42 -2.30
C LEU A 43 -1.20 -4.36 -3.38
N ASP A 44 -0.46 -4.49 -4.49
CA ASP A 44 -0.87 -5.32 -5.62
C ASP A 44 -0.89 -6.81 -5.23
N ALA A 45 0.14 -7.26 -4.49
CA ALA A 45 0.21 -8.63 -4.00
C ALA A 45 -0.96 -9.00 -3.08
N PHE A 46 -1.32 -8.13 -2.13
CA PHE A 46 -2.45 -8.39 -1.23
C PHE A 46 -3.81 -8.39 -1.97
N LEU A 47 -3.95 -7.59 -3.01
CA LEU A 47 -5.18 -7.56 -3.83
C LEU A 47 -5.32 -8.83 -4.65
N ASP A 48 -4.25 -9.28 -5.30
CA ASP A 48 -4.25 -10.51 -6.09
C ASP A 48 -4.56 -11.74 -5.22
N GLU A 49 -3.99 -11.81 -4.01
CA GLU A 49 -4.29 -12.86 -3.04
C GLU A 49 -5.78 -12.82 -2.61
N ALA A 50 -6.31 -11.64 -2.32
CA ALA A 50 -7.72 -11.47 -1.95
C ALA A 50 -8.68 -11.88 -3.07
N TYR A 51 -8.40 -11.51 -4.33
CA TYR A 51 -9.21 -11.90 -5.48
C TYR A 51 -9.15 -13.42 -5.75
N THR A 52 -7.97 -14.01 -5.57
CA THR A 52 -7.81 -15.48 -5.70
C THR A 52 -8.66 -16.20 -4.65
N MET A 53 -8.55 -15.80 -3.39
CA MET A 53 -9.36 -16.37 -2.30
C MET A 53 -10.87 -16.17 -2.51
N GLU A 54 -11.30 -15.00 -3.00
CA GLU A 54 -12.70 -14.76 -3.33
C GLU A 54 -13.19 -15.71 -4.42
N SER A 55 -12.39 -15.90 -5.49
CA SER A 55 -12.73 -16.83 -6.58
C SER A 55 -12.87 -18.27 -6.08
N GLU A 56 -11.91 -18.75 -5.26
CA GLU A 56 -11.96 -20.09 -4.67
C GLU A 56 -13.20 -20.29 -3.80
N LEU A 57 -13.55 -19.29 -2.97
CA LEU A 57 -14.72 -19.34 -2.11
C LEU A 57 -16.04 -19.45 -2.89
N TRP A 58 -16.17 -18.72 -4.00
CA TRP A 58 -17.36 -18.77 -4.85
C TRP A 58 -17.44 -20.07 -5.67
N GLU A 59 -16.31 -20.58 -6.17
CA GLU A 59 -16.26 -21.90 -6.81
C GLU A 59 -16.71 -23.01 -5.85
N GLU A 60 -16.29 -22.97 -4.59
CA GLU A 60 -16.77 -23.92 -3.58
C GLU A 60 -18.28 -23.81 -3.34
N TYR A 61 -18.83 -22.59 -3.33
CA TYR A 61 -20.26 -22.36 -3.14
C TYR A 61 -21.11 -22.82 -4.32
N GLU A 62 -20.67 -22.57 -5.57
CA GLU A 62 -21.42 -22.96 -6.78
C GLU A 62 -21.41 -24.47 -7.05
N ASN A 63 -20.44 -25.20 -6.48
CA ASN A 63 -20.34 -26.65 -6.60
C ASN A 63 -21.16 -27.43 -5.53
N TYR A 64 -21.98 -26.74 -4.73
CA TYR A 64 -22.93 -27.30 -3.76
C TYR A 64 -24.39 -27.18 -4.22
#